data_AF-W8X2F9-F1
#
_entry.id   AF-W8X2F9-F1
#
_cell.length_a   1.000
_cell.length_b   1.000
_cell.length_c   1.000
_cell.angle_alpha   90.00
_cell.angle_beta   90.00
_cell.angle_gamma   90.00
#
_symmetry.space_group_name_H-M   'P 1'
#
loop_
_entity.id
_entity.type
_entity.pdbx_description
1 polymer ?
#
loop_
_entity_poly.entity_id
_entity_poly.type
_entity_poly.pdbx_seq_one_letter_code
_entity_poly.pdbx_strand_id
1 'polypeptide(L)'
;MTRTGQFARLCQDLPGQQDGDIRWRVRGRFDAPTGRSWLDVEAEGPVRVVCQRCLEAFSLTLRVSSTLGLVETQAQLDAMDALEAEGQGPEIEYLVAGQRLDVPGLVEDELILALPYAPRHDVCPGDGDAAEPPRRPSPFAVLERLGKD
;
A
#
# COMPACT_ATOMS: atom_id res chain seq x y z
N MET A 1 10.35 16.23 6.32
CA MET A 1 10.25 14.99 7.11
C MET A 1 9.10 15.17 8.08
N THR A 2 8.35 14.12 8.33
CA THR A 2 7.18 14.13 9.23
C THR A 2 7.24 12.87 10.09
N ARG A 3 6.91 12.96 11.38
CA ARG A 3 6.84 11.75 12.22
C ARG A 3 5.78 10.81 11.68
N THR A 4 6.07 9.51 11.65
CA THR A 4 5.13 8.49 11.17
C THR A 4 3.78 8.60 11.90
N GLY A 5 3.78 8.78 13.22
CA GLY A 5 2.55 8.94 14.02
C GLY A 5 1.71 10.19 13.72
N GLN A 6 2.15 11.13 12.87
CA GLN A 6 1.31 12.25 12.41
C GLN A 6 0.42 11.89 11.21
N PHE A 7 0.69 10.76 10.55
CA PHE A 7 -0.16 10.18 9.52
C PHE A 7 -1.23 9.30 10.20
N ALA A 8 -2.30 9.94 10.67
CA ALA A 8 -3.33 9.31 11.50
C ALA A 8 -4.04 8.14 10.80
N ARG A 9 -4.37 8.26 9.52
CA ARG A 9 -5.04 7.23 8.72
C ARG A 9 -4.08 6.06 8.45
N LEU A 10 -2.82 6.36 8.11
CA LEU A 10 -1.80 5.33 7.94
C LEU A 10 -1.62 4.50 9.21
N CYS A 11 -1.67 5.13 10.39
CA CYS A 11 -1.42 4.48 11.66
C CYS A 11 -2.62 3.73 12.26
N GLN A 12 -3.83 3.88 11.70
CA GLN A 12 -5.08 3.44 12.34
C GLN A 12 -5.08 1.94 12.70
N ASP A 13 -4.55 1.09 11.83
CA ASP A 13 -4.54 -0.37 12.00
C ASP A 13 -3.13 -0.94 12.25
N LEU A 14 -2.15 -0.06 12.52
CA LEU A 14 -0.77 -0.46 12.77
C LEU A 14 -0.52 -0.75 14.26
N PRO A 15 0.33 -1.73 14.59
CA PRO A 15 0.62 -2.09 15.98
C PRO A 15 1.44 -1.01 16.69
N GLY A 16 0.98 -0.63 17.88
CA GLY A 16 1.72 0.20 18.82
C GLY A 16 2.03 1.62 18.32
N GLN A 17 2.88 2.33 19.06
CA GLN A 17 3.26 3.70 18.70
C GLN A 17 4.24 3.71 17.52
N GLN A 18 4.02 4.64 16.58
CA GLN A 18 4.87 4.84 15.41
C GLN A 18 5.88 5.97 15.68
N ASP A 19 7.07 5.60 16.14
CA ASP A 19 8.15 6.54 16.53
C ASP A 19 9.14 6.87 15.40
N GLY A 20 8.87 6.39 14.18
CA GLY A 20 9.68 6.66 13.01
C GLY A 20 9.46 8.06 12.41
N ASP A 21 10.30 8.39 11.43
CA ASP A 21 10.16 9.57 10.57
C ASP A 21 10.07 9.15 9.10
N ILE A 22 9.12 9.74 8.38
CA ILE A 22 8.98 9.60 6.94
C ILE A 22 9.54 10.84 6.25
N ARG A 23 10.52 10.63 5.38
CA ARG A 23 11.03 11.65 4.47
C ARG A 23 10.18 11.63 3.21
N TRP A 24 9.63 12.76 2.83
CA TRP A 24 8.80 12.87 1.64
C TRP A 24 9.05 14.18 0.90
N ARG A 25 8.71 14.17 -0.39
CA ARG A 25 8.81 15.30 -1.31
C ARG A 25 7.65 15.20 -2.30
N VAL A 26 7.06 16.34 -2.62
CA VAL A 26 6.13 16.49 -3.74
C VAL A 26 6.69 17.51 -4.73
N ARG A 27 6.68 17.19 -6.01
CA ARG A 27 7.12 18.09 -7.10
C ARG A 27 6.02 18.25 -8.13
N GLY A 28 5.64 19.49 -8.40
CA GLY A 28 4.79 19.82 -9.54
C GLY A 28 5.59 19.89 -10.84
N ARG A 29 5.02 19.39 -11.93
CA ARG A 29 5.50 19.60 -13.29
C ARG A 29 4.36 20.08 -14.18
N PHE A 30 4.66 20.97 -15.10
CA PHE A 30 3.73 21.41 -16.14
C PHE A 30 4.34 21.13 -17.50
N ASP A 31 3.60 20.42 -18.33
CA ASP A 31 3.97 20.08 -19.70
C ASP A 31 3.30 21.05 -20.67
N ALA A 32 4.01 22.11 -21.08
CA ALA A 32 3.46 23.17 -21.91
C ALA A 32 2.90 22.70 -23.27
N PRO A 33 3.56 21.78 -24.02
CA PRO A 33 2.99 21.19 -25.24
C PRO A 33 1.62 20.53 -25.08
N THR A 34 1.40 19.79 -23.99
CA THR A 34 0.13 19.07 -23.76
C THR A 34 -0.85 19.82 -22.87
N GLY A 35 -0.39 20.87 -22.20
CA GLY A 35 -1.14 21.61 -21.18
C GLY A 35 -1.37 20.80 -19.89
N ARG A 36 -0.71 19.65 -19.72
CA ARG A 36 -0.95 18.75 -18.58
C ARG A 36 -0.13 19.14 -17.36
N SER A 37 -0.74 19.03 -16.20
CA SER A 37 -0.10 19.20 -14.90
C SER A 37 0.09 17.85 -14.23
N TRP A 38 1.24 17.68 -13.58
CA TRP A 38 1.63 16.43 -12.92
C TRP A 38 2.15 16.71 -11.51
N LEU A 39 1.98 15.74 -10.61
CA LEU A 39 2.65 15.70 -9.32
C LEU A 39 3.48 14.43 -9.21
N ASP A 40 4.75 14.58 -8.86
CA ASP A 40 5.59 13.46 -8.43
C ASP A 40 5.61 13.41 -6.91
N VAL A 41 5.32 12.24 -6.35
CA VAL A 41 5.36 11.99 -4.92
C VAL A 41 6.44 10.96 -4.62
N GLU A 42 7.38 11.34 -3.75
CA GLU A 42 8.40 10.44 -3.21
C GLU A 42 8.23 10.41 -1.69
N ALA A 43 8.17 9.22 -1.10
CA ALA A 43 8.19 9.06 0.35
C ALA A 43 8.95 7.81 0.77
N GLU A 44 9.67 7.90 1.89
CA GLU A 44 10.42 6.78 2.45
C GLU A 44 10.49 6.90 3.98
N GLY A 45 10.17 5.81 4.67
CA GLY A 45 10.37 5.74 6.11
C GLY A 45 9.88 4.43 6.73
N PRO A 46 10.25 4.17 7.99
CA PRO A 46 9.84 2.98 8.70
C PRO A 46 8.42 3.11 9.25
N VAL A 47 7.67 2.00 9.16
CA VAL A 47 6.40 1.76 9.85
C VAL A 47 6.50 0.43 10.60
N ARG A 48 5.91 0.36 11.79
CA ARG A 48 5.80 -0.90 12.53
C ARG A 48 4.51 -1.60 12.10
N VAL A 49 4.62 -2.86 11.69
CA VAL A 49 3.55 -3.72 11.17
C VAL A 49 3.58 -5.09 11.85
N VAL A 50 2.52 -5.88 11.73
CA VAL A 50 2.48 -7.27 12.23
C VAL A 50 2.77 -8.23 11.08
N CYS A 51 3.77 -9.10 11.24
CA CYS A 51 4.08 -10.13 10.26
C CYS A 51 2.93 -11.15 10.16
N GLN A 52 2.37 -11.34 8.96
CA GLN A 52 1.29 -12.31 8.70
C GLN A 52 1.71 -13.79 8.82
N ARG A 53 2.99 -14.06 9.11
CA ARG A 53 3.54 -15.43 9.22
C ARG A 53 3.82 -15.82 10.67
N CYS A 54 4.66 -15.06 11.38
CA CYS A 54 4.97 -15.33 12.79
C CYS A 54 4.08 -14.57 13.77
N LEU A 55 3.25 -13.63 13.29
CA LEU A 55 2.39 -12.76 14.11
C LEU A 55 3.15 -11.80 15.05
N GLU A 56 4.47 -11.66 14.86
CA GLU A 56 5.28 -10.70 15.61
C GLU A 56 5.33 -9.33 14.91
N ALA A 57 5.45 -8.27 15.71
CA ALA A 57 5.62 -6.92 15.19
C ALA A 57 7.04 -6.69 14.68
N PHE A 58 7.18 -6.05 13.52
CA PHE A 58 8.47 -5.71 12.93
C PHE A 58 8.43 -4.36 12.22
N SER A 59 9.62 -3.82 11.91
CA SER A 59 9.75 -2.57 11.17
C SER A 59 9.84 -2.85 9.68
N LEU A 60 8.89 -2.32 8.91
CA LEU A 60 8.87 -2.33 7.45
C LEU A 60 9.24 -0.94 6.94
N THR A 61 10.14 -0.85 5.96
CA THR A 61 10.42 0.43 5.29
C THR A 61 9.49 0.59 4.11
N LEU A 62 8.57 1.56 4.17
CA LEU A 62 7.75 1.94 3.03
C LEU A 62 8.56 2.81 2.06
N ARG A 63 8.34 2.61 0.77
CA ARG A 63 8.90 3.40 -0.33
C ARG A 63 7.79 3.71 -1.32
N VAL A 64 7.57 4.99 -1.57
CA VAL A 64 6.61 5.53 -2.54
C VAL A 64 7.40 6.26 -3.62
N SER A 65 7.03 6.01 -4.86
CA SER A 65 7.47 6.75 -6.04
C SER A 65 6.32 6.72 -7.05
N SER A 66 5.43 7.70 -6.98
CA SER A 66 4.25 7.78 -7.85
C SER A 66 4.19 9.10 -8.61
N THR A 67 3.50 9.07 -9.75
CA THR A 67 3.18 10.25 -10.55
C THR A 67 1.67 10.31 -10.70
N LEU A 68 1.10 11.48 -10.41
CA LEU A 68 -0.33 11.74 -10.46
C LEU A 68 -0.61 12.82 -11.52
N GLY A 69 -1.63 12.61 -12.34
CA GLY A 69 -2.14 13.61 -13.25
C GLY A 69 -3.06 14.59 -12.53
N LEU A 70 -3.05 15.86 -12.92
CA LEU A 70 -3.97 16.86 -12.38
C LEU A 70 -4.93 17.33 -13.46
N VAL A 71 -6.22 17.32 -13.14
CA VAL A 71 -7.30 17.89 -13.95
C VAL A 71 -8.06 18.96 -13.17
N GLU A 72 -8.74 19.87 -13.86
CA GLU A 72 -9.42 21.01 -13.22
C GLU A 72 -10.83 20.67 -12.77
N THR A 73 -11.47 19.67 -13.38
CA THR A 73 -12.88 19.36 -13.18
C THR A 73 -13.12 17.86 -13.09
N GLN A 74 -14.20 17.47 -12.42
CA GLN A 74 -14.65 16.09 -12.36
C GLN A 74 -14.94 15.52 -13.76
N ALA A 75 -15.54 16.31 -14.65
CA ALA A 75 -15.81 15.88 -16.01
C ALA A 75 -14.54 15.52 -16.80
N GLN A 76 -13.42 16.19 -16.52
CA GLN A 76 -12.13 15.81 -17.12
C GLN A 76 -11.57 14.54 -16.50
N LEU A 77 -11.74 14.34 -15.19
CA LEU A 77 -11.34 13.09 -14.52
C LEU A 77 -12.09 11.90 -15.12
N ASP A 78 -13.41 11.98 -15.18
CA ASP A 78 -14.27 10.92 -15.74
C ASP A 78 -13.89 10.59 -17.20
N ALA A 79 -13.46 11.60 -17.96
CA ALA A 79 -12.98 11.41 -19.32
C ALA A 79 -11.62 10.71 -19.38
N MET A 80 -10.71 10.95 -18.43
CA MET A 80 -9.43 10.24 -18.37
C MET A 80 -9.64 8.77 -17.98
N ASP A 81 -10.50 8.51 -17.00
CA ASP A 81 -10.84 7.15 -16.55
C ASP A 81 -11.48 6.33 -17.69
N ALA A 82 -12.35 6.96 -18.49
CA ALA A 82 -12.94 6.32 -19.67
C ALA A 82 -11.86 5.95 -20.70
N LEU A 83 -10.92 6.85 -20.98
CA LEU A 83 -9.81 6.57 -21.90
C LEU A 83 -8.92 5.43 -21.39
N GLU A 84 -8.63 5.39 -20.08
CA GLU A 84 -7.88 4.28 -19.46
C GLU A 84 -8.64 2.95 -19.61
N ALA A 85 -9.94 2.92 -19.31
CA ALA A 85 -10.79 1.73 -19.43
C ALA A 85 -10.88 1.20 -20.87
N GLU A 86 -10.79 2.09 -21.86
CA GLU A 86 -10.75 1.75 -23.29
C GLU A 86 -9.33 1.35 -23.76
N GLY A 87 -8.32 1.38 -22.88
CA GLY A 87 -6.92 1.10 -23.20
C GLY A 87 -6.27 2.17 -24.09
N GLN A 88 -6.85 3.37 -24.15
CA GLN A 88 -6.42 4.50 -24.97
C GLN A 88 -5.74 5.59 -24.13
N GLY A 89 -5.81 5.50 -22.80
CA GLY A 89 -5.20 6.39 -21.84
C GLY A 89 -3.94 5.79 -21.19
N PRO A 90 -3.13 6.62 -20.51
CA PRO A 90 -2.07 6.11 -19.65
C PRO A 90 -2.67 5.47 -18.38
N GLU A 91 -2.05 4.39 -17.90
CA GLU A 91 -2.34 3.79 -16.57
C GLU A 91 -1.74 4.68 -15.46
N ILE A 92 -2.32 5.86 -15.28
CA ILE A 92 -1.90 6.86 -14.29
C ILE A 92 -3.15 7.42 -13.62
N GLU A 93 -3.11 7.51 -12.29
CA GLU A 93 -4.20 8.10 -11.52
C GLU A 93 -4.25 9.62 -11.70
N TYR A 94 -5.46 10.14 -11.93
CA TYR A 94 -5.73 11.57 -12.06
C TYR A 94 -6.51 12.09 -10.85
N LEU A 95 -6.21 13.32 -10.46
CA LEU A 95 -6.86 14.00 -9.35
C LEU A 95 -7.44 15.33 -9.82
N VAL A 96 -8.64 15.67 -9.33
CA VAL A 96 -9.20 17.02 -9.51
C VAL A 96 -8.44 17.98 -8.60
N ALA A 97 -7.55 18.77 -9.20
CA ALA A 97 -6.84 19.83 -8.51
C ALA A 97 -7.76 21.04 -8.31
N GLY A 98 -8.42 21.10 -7.15
CA GLY A 98 -9.07 22.32 -6.69
C GLY A 98 -8.07 23.44 -6.39
N GLN A 99 -8.56 24.60 -5.94
CA GLN A 99 -7.68 25.74 -5.58
C GLN A 99 -6.69 25.44 -4.45
N ARG A 100 -6.94 24.39 -3.65
CA ARG A 100 -6.09 23.96 -2.55
C ARG A 100 -5.98 22.44 -2.57
N LEU A 101 -4.75 21.94 -2.47
CA LEU A 101 -4.43 20.54 -2.35
C LEU A 101 -3.89 20.26 -0.94
N ASP A 102 -4.46 19.27 -0.25
CA ASP A 102 -3.93 18.79 1.02
C ASP A 102 -2.73 17.86 0.75
N VAL A 103 -1.53 18.45 0.69
CA VAL A 103 -0.29 17.72 0.37
C VAL A 103 0.04 16.67 1.43
N PRO A 104 -0.03 16.94 2.76
CA PRO A 104 0.13 15.90 3.77
C PRO A 104 -0.87 14.76 3.62
N GLY A 105 -2.15 15.07 3.36
CA GLY A 105 -3.19 14.06 3.11
C GLY A 105 -2.86 13.20 1.89
N LEU A 106 -2.44 13.81 0.78
CA LEU A 106 -2.03 13.09 -0.43
C LEU A 106 -0.85 12.14 -0.15
N VAL A 107 0.20 12.62 0.52
CA VAL A 107 1.36 11.79 0.87
C VAL A 107 0.95 10.61 1.76
N GLU A 108 -0.01 10.83 2.66
CA GLU A 108 -0.57 9.76 3.49
C GLU A 108 -1.30 8.70 2.66
N ASP A 109 -2.12 9.11 1.70
CA ASP A 109 -2.84 8.19 0.81
C ASP A 109 -1.86 7.32 0.02
N GLU A 110 -0.81 7.92 -0.54
CA GLU A 110 0.25 7.17 -1.24
C GLU A 110 0.99 6.18 -0.31
N LEU A 111 1.24 6.55 0.95
CA LEU A 111 1.84 5.65 1.94
C LEU A 111 0.92 4.48 2.29
N ILE A 112 -0.40 4.73 2.39
CA ILE A 112 -1.40 3.69 2.64
C ILE A 112 -1.46 2.73 1.45
N LEU A 113 -1.47 3.25 0.21
CA LEU A 113 -1.46 2.44 -1.00
C LEU A 113 -0.18 1.61 -1.14
N ALA A 114 0.96 2.14 -0.69
CA ALA A 114 2.23 1.40 -0.67
C ALA A 114 2.33 0.36 0.46
N LEU A 115 1.45 0.39 1.46
CA LEU A 115 1.45 -0.57 2.56
C LEU A 115 1.00 -1.95 2.03
N PRO A 116 1.82 -3.01 2.18
CA PRO A 116 1.42 -4.34 1.74
C PRO A 116 0.18 -4.82 2.50
N TYR A 117 -0.78 -5.39 1.78
CA TYR A 117 -1.96 -6.02 2.38
C TYR A 117 -1.60 -7.11 3.42
N ALA A 118 -0.53 -7.87 3.15
CA ALA A 118 -0.05 -8.94 4.02
C ALA A 118 1.45 -8.80 4.31
N PRO A 119 1.86 -7.90 5.23
CA PRO A 119 3.27 -7.64 5.50
C PRO A 119 3.93 -8.87 6.15
N ARG A 120 5.15 -9.16 5.72
CA ARG A 120 5.98 -10.27 6.23
C ARG A 120 7.43 -9.82 6.27
N HIS A 121 8.21 -10.48 7.12
CA HIS A 121 9.66 -10.40 7.02
C HIS A 121 10.13 -10.96 5.66
N ASP A 122 11.18 -10.38 5.09
CA ASP A 122 11.84 -10.93 3.90
C ASP A 122 12.36 -12.36 4.16
N VAL A 123 12.83 -12.60 5.39
CA VAL A 123 13.19 -13.92 5.91
C VAL A 123 12.51 -14.08 7.26
N CYS A 124 11.39 -14.82 7.31
CA CYS A 124 10.61 -14.95 8.53
C CYS A 124 11.13 -16.08 9.42
N PRO A 125 11.31 -15.87 10.74
CA PRO A 125 11.68 -16.97 11.65
C PRO A 125 10.63 -18.09 11.70
N GLY A 126 9.37 -17.78 11.37
CA GLY A 126 8.30 -18.77 11.24
C GLY A 126 8.40 -19.68 10.00
N ASP A 127 9.42 -19.49 9.14
CA ASP A 127 9.74 -20.39 8.04
C ASP A 127 10.69 -21.53 8.44
N GLY A 128 11.14 -21.56 9.70
CA GLY A 128 11.95 -22.66 10.23
C GLY A 128 11.23 -24.00 10.07
N ASP A 129 11.95 -24.95 9.47
CA ASP A 129 11.52 -26.31 9.11
C ASP A 129 10.41 -26.84 10.00
N ALA A 130 9.21 -27.00 9.41
CA ALA A 130 8.25 -27.94 9.94
C ALA A 130 8.90 -29.33 9.85
N ALA A 131 9.68 -29.70 10.86
CA ALA A 131 10.03 -31.10 11.08
C ALA A 131 8.71 -31.86 11.02
N GLU A 132 8.57 -32.77 10.04
CA GLU A 132 7.36 -33.56 9.85
C GLU A 132 6.93 -34.06 11.24
N PRO A 133 5.77 -33.62 11.77
CA PRO A 133 5.28 -34.20 13.01
C PRO A 133 5.18 -35.70 12.78
N PRO A 134 5.62 -36.55 13.73
CA PRO A 134 5.57 -37.99 13.55
C PRO A 134 4.17 -38.37 13.10
N ARG A 135 4.06 -39.11 11.98
CA ARG A 135 2.78 -39.47 11.36
C ARG A 135 1.88 -40.14 12.39
N ARG A 136 1.03 -39.34 13.03
CA ARG A 136 -0.10 -39.80 13.81
C ARG A 136 -1.20 -40.17 12.81
N PRO A 137 -1.96 -41.26 13.05
CA PRO A 137 -3.10 -41.57 12.20
C PRO A 137 -4.01 -40.33 12.12
N SER A 138 -4.44 -40.02 10.90
CA SER A 138 -5.26 -38.84 10.63
C SER A 138 -6.46 -38.79 11.59
N PRO A 139 -6.83 -37.61 12.14
CA PRO A 139 -8.05 -37.47 12.93
C PRO A 139 -9.30 -37.90 12.15
N PHE A 140 -9.19 -37.96 10.82
CA PHE A 140 -10.24 -38.39 9.90
C PHE A 140 -10.15 -39.87 9.50
N ALA A 141 -9.28 -40.67 10.12
CA ALA A 141 -9.23 -42.12 9.89
C ALA A 141 -10.56 -42.83 10.19
N VAL A 142 -11.43 -42.21 11.00
CA VAL A 142 -12.79 -42.67 11.26
C VAL A 142 -13.71 -42.47 10.04
N LEU A 143 -13.45 -41.48 9.18
CA LEU A 143 -14.28 -41.16 8.01
C LEU A 143 -14.09 -42.14 6.86
N GLU A 144 -12.93 -42.81 6.76
CA GLU A 144 -12.72 -43.87 5.75
C GLU A 144 -13.68 -45.06 5.92
N ARG A 145 -14.27 -45.21 7.11
CA ARG A 145 -15.26 -46.26 7.41
C ARG A 145 -16.69 -45.89 7.03
N LEU A 146 -16.96 -44.63 6.69
CA LEU A 146 -18.29 -44.11 6.36
C LEU A 146 -18.61 -44.08 4.85
N GLY A 147 -17.69 -44.54 3.99
CA GLY A 147 -17.89 -44.63 2.54
C GLY A 147 -18.38 -45.99 2.04
N LYS A 148 -18.96 -46.83 2.89
CA LYS A 148 -19.34 -48.21 2.54
C LYS A 148 -20.72 -48.60 3.08
N ASP A 149 -21.72 -47.77 2.79
CA ASP A 149 -23.15 -48.12 2.72
C ASP A 149 -23.84 -47.21 1.71
#